data_AF-A0A6J7PCX0-F1
#
_entry.id   AF-A0A6J7PCX0-F1
#
_cell.length_a   1.000
_cell.length_b   1.000
_cell.length_c   1.000
_cell.angle_alpha   90.00
_cell.angle_beta   90.00
_cell.angle_gamma   90.00
#
_symmetry.space_group_name_H-M   'P 1'
#
loop_
_entity.id
_entity.type
_entity.pdbx_description
1 polymer ?
#
loop_
_entity_poly.entity_id
_entity_poly.type
_entity_poly.pdbx_seq_one_letter_code
_entity_poly.pdbx_strand_id
1 'polypeptide(L)'
;MCFTQIMFPTSWLPQLGTLLPRDASRYAGAMVAWWGAVVCLVVVTGRSLVHLLSRDGGATSIATIDTDVAGGSNIIALFGQWGASQLLLAVLLWVLLLRYRGLTSLVLLVFFVEPILRSLSGHLKPLETVGTAPGAALNWLAVPVTGVLLWLSLCPGRRERRSG
;
A
#
# COMPACT_ATOMS: atom_id res chain seq x y z
N MET A 1 -3.47 25.10 21.33
CA MET A 1 -2.56 25.34 20.18
C MET A 1 -3.20 24.76 18.91
N CYS A 2 -3.63 25.62 17.97
CA CYS A 2 -4.21 25.19 16.69
C CYS A 2 -3.08 25.01 15.67
N PHE A 3 -2.90 23.79 15.16
CA PHE A 3 -1.87 23.47 14.18
C PHE A 3 -2.51 23.37 12.81
N THR A 4 -2.05 24.17 11.85
CA THR A 4 -2.41 23.98 10.43
C THR A 4 -1.44 22.99 9.83
N GLN A 5 -1.95 21.83 9.42
CA GLN A 5 -1.18 20.87 8.63
C GLN A 5 -0.98 21.43 7.21
N ILE A 6 0.24 21.34 6.70
CA ILE A 6 0.58 21.87 5.38
C ILE A 6 0.57 20.72 4.37
N MET A 7 0.05 21.01 3.17
CA MET A 7 -0.07 20.04 2.09
C MET A 7 1.31 19.47 1.69
N PHE A 8 2.31 20.34 1.67
CA PHE A 8 3.69 20.05 1.31
C PHE A 8 4.64 20.14 2.52
N PRO A 9 5.83 19.53 2.46
CA PRO A 9 6.80 19.62 3.53
C PRO A 9 7.25 21.06 3.82
N THR A 10 7.48 21.37 5.09
CA THR A 10 8.17 22.61 5.52
C THR A 10 9.69 22.47 5.49
N SER A 11 10.18 21.23 5.50
CA SER A 11 11.59 20.85 5.32
C SER A 11 11.64 19.56 4.53
N TRP A 12 12.62 19.45 3.64
CA TRP A 12 12.85 18.26 2.81
C TRP A 12 13.78 17.23 3.47
N LEU A 13 14.19 17.49 4.73
CA LEU A 13 15.01 16.56 5.50
C LEU A 13 14.11 15.51 6.16
N PRO A 14 14.26 14.21 5.83
CA PRO A 14 13.44 13.15 6.39
C PRO A 14 13.78 12.90 7.87
N GLN A 15 12.77 12.64 8.68
CA GLN A 15 12.91 12.30 10.09
C GLN A 15 12.53 10.84 10.31
N LEU A 16 13.51 9.94 10.36
CA LEU A 16 13.27 8.50 10.48
C LEU A 16 12.48 8.10 11.73
N GLY A 17 12.57 8.89 12.81
CA GLY A 17 11.76 8.69 14.02
C GLY A 17 10.24 8.81 13.81
N THR A 18 9.79 9.35 12.67
CA THR A 18 8.37 9.39 12.29
C THR A 18 7.86 8.06 11.73
N LEU A 19 8.74 7.11 11.39
CA LEU A 19 8.35 5.78 10.94
C LEU A 19 7.65 4.99 12.06
N LEU A 20 8.18 5.09 13.28
CA LEU A 20 7.62 4.52 14.50
C LEU A 20 7.63 5.61 15.59
N PRO A 21 6.68 6.56 15.54
CA PRO A 21 6.67 7.70 16.43
C PRO A 21 6.24 7.31 17.84
N ARG A 22 6.72 8.06 18.84
CA ARG A 22 6.27 7.90 20.24
C ARG A 22 4.79 8.20 20.44
N ASP A 23 4.24 9.15 19.68
CA ASP A 23 2.82 9.47 19.66
C ASP A 23 2.21 9.06 18.31
N ALA A 24 1.55 7.90 18.29
CA ALA A 24 0.88 7.37 17.11
C ALA A 24 -0.45 8.09 16.79
N SER A 25 -0.96 8.97 17.65
CA SER A 25 -2.24 9.65 17.42
C SER A 25 -2.13 10.83 16.44
N ARG A 26 -0.93 11.40 16.29
CA ARG A 26 -0.71 12.63 15.53
C ARG A 26 0.23 12.41 14.35
N TYR A 27 -0.28 12.68 13.15
CA TYR A 27 0.54 12.72 11.95
C TYR A 27 1.36 14.02 11.88
N ALA A 28 2.66 13.91 11.61
CA ALA A 28 3.60 15.03 11.54
C ALA A 28 4.20 15.28 10.14
N GLY A 29 3.97 14.37 9.19
CA GLY A 29 4.49 14.48 7.82
C GLY A 29 3.64 15.37 6.91
N ALA A 30 4.03 15.52 5.65
CA ALA A 30 3.26 16.28 4.66
C ALA A 30 1.89 15.63 4.38
N MET A 31 0.82 16.43 4.32
CA MET A 31 -0.55 15.91 4.17
C MET A 31 -0.78 15.22 2.83
N VAL A 32 -0.05 15.60 1.77
CA VAL A 32 -0.10 14.91 0.47
C VAL A 32 0.22 13.43 0.58
N ALA A 33 1.16 13.05 1.47
CA ALA A 33 1.52 11.66 1.66
C ALA A 33 0.41 10.86 2.37
N TRP A 34 -0.31 11.48 3.31
CA TRP A 34 -1.47 10.86 3.94
C TRP A 34 -2.59 10.60 2.93
N TRP A 35 -2.92 11.59 2.08
CA TRP A 35 -3.91 11.40 1.01
C TRP A 35 -3.46 10.36 -0.02
N GLY A 36 -2.18 10.33 -0.38
CA GLY A 36 -1.61 9.28 -1.21
C GLY A 36 -1.78 7.90 -0.58
N ALA A 37 -1.53 7.76 0.72
CA ALA A 37 -1.75 6.52 1.45
C ALA A 37 -3.24 6.09 1.43
N VAL A 38 -4.18 7.03 1.57
CA VAL A 38 -5.62 6.76 1.45
C VAL A 38 -5.94 6.20 0.06
N VAL A 39 -5.47 6.84 -1.01
CA VAL A 39 -5.71 6.38 -2.40
C VAL A 39 -5.11 4.98 -2.61
N CYS A 40 -3.87 4.75 -2.20
CA CYS A 40 -3.24 3.43 -2.27
C CYS A 40 -4.07 2.38 -1.53
N LEU A 41 -4.53 2.69 -0.31
CA LEU A 41 -5.28 1.75 0.51
C LEU A 41 -6.67 1.44 -0.06
N VAL A 42 -7.33 2.40 -0.70
CA VAL A 42 -8.58 2.17 -1.46
C VAL A 42 -8.33 1.18 -2.61
N VAL A 43 -7.26 1.38 -3.40
CA VAL A 43 -6.91 0.46 -4.49
C VAL A 43 -6.61 -0.95 -3.97
N VAL A 44 -5.82 -1.05 -2.89
CA VAL A 44 -5.51 -2.33 -2.23
C VAL A 44 -6.80 -3.01 -1.74
N THR A 45 -7.70 -2.27 -1.10
CA THR A 45 -8.99 -2.82 -0.64
C THR A 45 -9.82 -3.36 -1.81
N GLY A 46 -9.90 -2.59 -2.91
CA GLY A 46 -10.63 -2.99 -4.12
C GLY A 46 -10.10 -4.29 -4.72
N ARG A 47 -8.79 -4.41 -4.92
CA ARG A 47 -8.19 -5.65 -5.44
C ARG A 47 -8.36 -6.84 -4.48
N SER A 48 -8.31 -6.62 -3.17
CA SER A 48 -8.54 -7.70 -2.20
C SER A 48 -9.96 -8.25 -2.28
N LEU A 49 -10.94 -7.36 -2.45
CA LEU A 49 -12.33 -7.76 -2.68
C LEU A 49 -12.51 -8.51 -3.99
N VAL A 50 -11.85 -8.08 -5.08
CA VAL A 50 -11.87 -8.81 -6.35
C VAL A 50 -11.31 -10.22 -6.18
N HIS A 51 -10.14 -10.36 -5.55
CA HIS A 51 -9.54 -11.67 -5.29
C HIS A 51 -10.43 -12.58 -4.44
N LEU A 52 -11.15 -12.02 -3.47
CA LEU A 52 -11.98 -12.79 -2.55
C LEU A 52 -13.37 -13.15 -3.12
N LEU A 53 -13.96 -12.27 -3.95
CA LEU A 53 -15.38 -12.34 -4.32
C LEU A 53 -15.62 -12.67 -5.80
N SER A 54 -14.64 -12.50 -6.69
CA SER A 54 -14.83 -12.90 -8.09
C SER A 54 -14.78 -14.41 -8.25
N ARG A 55 -15.47 -14.94 -9.28
CA ARG A 55 -15.61 -16.38 -9.50
C ARG A 55 -14.28 -17.13 -9.64
N ASP A 56 -13.29 -16.49 -10.24
CA ASP A 56 -11.94 -17.03 -10.49
C ASP A 56 -10.88 -16.39 -9.57
N GLY A 57 -11.29 -15.56 -8.61
CA GLY A 57 -10.39 -14.73 -7.81
C GLY A 57 -9.53 -13.75 -8.63
N GLY A 58 -9.83 -13.53 -9.91
CA GLY A 58 -9.04 -12.75 -10.85
C GLY A 58 -7.82 -13.51 -11.40
N ALA A 59 -7.72 -14.82 -11.20
CA ALA A 59 -6.63 -15.63 -11.71
C ALA A 59 -6.57 -15.61 -13.24
N THR A 60 -7.71 -15.87 -13.90
CA THR A 60 -7.77 -15.90 -15.36
C THR A 60 -8.16 -14.53 -15.92
N SER A 61 -9.19 -13.89 -15.36
CA SER A 61 -9.75 -12.65 -15.90
C SER A 61 -8.86 -11.41 -15.71
N ILE A 62 -7.86 -11.46 -14.82
CA ILE A 62 -6.95 -10.34 -14.53
C ILE A 62 -5.48 -10.76 -14.59
N ALA A 63 -5.11 -11.83 -13.89
CA ALA A 63 -3.73 -12.29 -13.79
C ALA A 63 -3.28 -13.12 -15.00
N THR A 64 -4.19 -13.39 -15.95
CA THR A 64 -3.92 -14.13 -17.18
C THR A 64 -3.27 -15.50 -16.94
N ILE A 65 -3.66 -16.16 -15.84
CA ILE A 65 -3.25 -17.53 -15.53
C ILE A 65 -4.28 -18.47 -16.15
N ASP A 66 -3.81 -19.50 -16.86
CA ASP A 66 -4.68 -20.56 -17.35
C ASP A 66 -5.16 -21.41 -16.18
N THR A 67 -6.48 -21.50 -16.03
CA THR A 67 -7.13 -22.32 -14.99
C THR A 67 -7.85 -23.53 -15.57
N ASP A 68 -7.84 -23.73 -16.90
CA ASP A 68 -8.36 -24.93 -17.56
C ASP A 68 -7.31 -26.04 -17.65
N VAL A 69 -6.60 -26.22 -16.54
CA VAL A 69 -5.50 -27.19 -16.39
C VAL A 69 -5.70 -28.01 -15.12
N ALA A 70 -4.97 -29.12 -15.02
CA ALA A 70 -4.94 -29.91 -13.79
C ALA A 70 -4.51 -29.02 -12.60
N GLY A 71 -5.39 -28.86 -11.61
CA GLY A 71 -5.16 -28.01 -10.44
C GLY A 71 -5.67 -26.57 -10.55
N GLY A 72 -6.34 -26.18 -11.63
CA GLY A 72 -6.90 -24.83 -11.80
C GLY A 72 -7.86 -24.39 -10.69
N SER A 73 -8.66 -25.31 -10.14
CA SER A 73 -9.51 -25.04 -8.97
C SER A 73 -8.70 -24.68 -7.71
N ASN A 74 -7.51 -25.26 -7.53
CA ASN A 74 -6.61 -24.90 -6.44
C ASN A 74 -5.99 -23.51 -6.67
N ILE A 75 -5.70 -23.12 -7.91
CA ILE A 75 -5.23 -21.76 -8.24
C ILE A 75 -6.30 -20.73 -7.83
N ILE A 76 -7.56 -20.96 -8.21
CA ILE A 76 -8.68 -20.09 -7.83
C ILE A 76 -8.82 -20.02 -6.30
N ALA A 77 -8.75 -21.17 -5.61
CA ALA A 77 -8.82 -21.21 -4.15
C ALA A 77 -7.67 -20.43 -3.48
N LEU A 78 -6.45 -20.54 -3.99
CA LEU A 78 -5.29 -19.79 -3.51
C LEU A 78 -5.44 -18.29 -3.75
N PHE A 79 -5.97 -17.86 -4.88
CA PHE A 79 -6.29 -16.46 -5.14
C PHE A 79 -7.35 -15.92 -4.16
N GLY A 80 -8.38 -16.73 -3.84
CA GLY A 80 -9.34 -16.42 -2.78
C GLY A 80 -8.69 -16.24 -1.41
N GLN A 81 -7.82 -17.17 -1.00
CA GLN A 81 -7.06 -17.07 0.27
C GLN A 81 -6.12 -15.85 0.28
N TRP A 82 -5.50 -15.54 -0.86
CA TRP A 82 -4.68 -14.36 -1.01
C TRP A 82 -5.52 -13.08 -0.84
N GLY A 83 -6.70 -13.02 -1.47
CA GLY A 83 -7.65 -11.92 -1.30
C GLY A 83 -8.09 -11.74 0.15
N ALA A 84 -8.43 -12.82 0.85
CA ALA A 84 -8.78 -12.79 2.26
C ALA A 84 -7.65 -12.21 3.14
N SER A 85 -6.42 -12.68 2.93
CA SER A 85 -5.24 -12.20 3.68
C SER A 85 -4.93 -10.73 3.37
N GLN A 86 -5.02 -10.32 2.11
CA GLN A 86 -4.87 -8.92 1.73
C GLN A 86 -5.96 -8.03 2.33
N LEU A 87 -7.22 -8.49 2.35
CA LEU A 87 -8.34 -7.73 2.91
C LEU A 87 -8.16 -7.54 4.42
N LEU A 88 -7.73 -8.58 5.14
CA LEU A 88 -7.40 -8.49 6.56
C LEU A 88 -6.30 -7.45 6.81
N LEU A 89 -5.22 -7.49 6.02
CA LEU A 89 -4.16 -6.49 6.10
C LEU A 89 -4.70 -5.09 5.77
N ALA A 90 -5.53 -4.94 4.75
CA ALA A 90 -6.11 -3.64 4.38
C ALA A 90 -6.97 -3.06 5.51
N VAL A 91 -7.78 -3.89 6.19
CA VAL A 91 -8.56 -3.46 7.37
C VAL A 91 -7.63 -2.99 8.50
N LEU A 92 -6.55 -3.72 8.78
CA LEU A 92 -5.56 -3.28 9.77
C LEU A 92 -4.94 -1.94 9.37
N LEU A 93 -4.55 -1.78 8.11
CA LEU A 93 -3.97 -0.52 7.61
C LEU A 93 -4.98 0.63 7.65
N TRP A 94 -6.27 0.39 7.45
CA TRP A 94 -7.32 1.39 7.64
C TRP A 94 -7.42 1.83 9.10
N VAL A 95 -7.38 0.89 10.04
CA VAL A 95 -7.33 1.21 11.47
C VAL A 95 -6.13 2.08 11.79
N LEU A 96 -4.94 1.73 11.29
CA LEU A 96 -3.74 2.56 11.47
C LEU A 96 -3.93 3.95 10.87
N LEU A 97 -4.40 4.05 9.63
CA LEU A 97 -4.49 5.31 8.90
C LEU A 97 -5.58 6.26 9.44
N LEU A 98 -6.66 5.72 9.99
CA LEU A 98 -7.79 6.49 10.53
C LEU A 98 -7.65 6.78 12.03
N ARG A 99 -7.26 5.78 12.83
CA ARG A 99 -7.21 5.87 14.31
C ARG A 99 -5.84 6.23 14.86
N TYR A 100 -4.77 5.81 14.19
CA TYR A 100 -3.38 5.97 14.60
C TYR A 100 -2.56 6.71 13.54
N ARG A 101 -3.05 7.89 13.15
CA ARG A 101 -2.53 8.68 12.01
C ARG A 101 -1.02 8.94 12.05
N GLY A 102 -0.39 8.92 13.23
CA GLY A 102 1.07 9.00 13.36
C GLY A 102 1.81 7.86 12.63
N LEU A 103 1.18 6.70 12.44
CA LEU A 103 1.74 5.53 11.74
C LEU A 103 1.56 5.58 10.21
N THR A 104 1.21 6.73 9.63
CA THR A 104 1.06 6.87 8.17
C THR A 104 2.33 6.49 7.42
N SER A 105 3.50 6.86 7.94
CA SER A 105 4.78 6.50 7.34
C SER A 105 5.02 4.99 7.37
N LEU A 106 4.57 4.29 8.43
CA LEU A 106 4.60 2.83 8.49
C LEU A 106 3.66 2.19 7.46
N VAL A 107 2.44 2.73 7.30
CA VAL A 107 1.50 2.27 6.26
C VAL A 107 2.11 2.42 4.86
N LEU A 108 2.75 3.57 4.58
CA LEU A 108 3.43 3.81 3.31
C LEU A 108 4.66 2.91 3.11
N LEU A 109 5.36 2.55 4.19
CA LEU A 109 6.44 1.56 4.13
C LEU A 109 5.90 0.19 3.68
N VAL A 110 4.75 -0.25 4.21
CA VAL A 110 4.11 -1.51 3.75
C VAL A 110 3.82 -1.45 2.25
N PHE A 111 3.27 -0.32 1.75
CA PHE A 111 3.01 -0.14 0.32
C PHE A 111 4.26 -0.06 -0.55
N PHE A 112 5.37 0.46 0.00
CA PHE A 112 6.65 0.49 -0.70
C PHE A 112 7.29 -0.89 -0.79
N VAL A 113 7.23 -1.68 0.28
CA VAL A 113 7.85 -3.00 0.37
C VAL A 113 7.07 -4.06 -0.41
N GLU A 114 5.74 -4.00 -0.45
CA GLU A 114 4.90 -5.00 -1.13
C GLU A 114 5.29 -5.28 -2.59
N PRO A 115 5.40 -4.29 -3.49
CA PRO A 115 5.74 -4.54 -4.90
C PRO A 115 7.16 -5.09 -5.08
N ILE A 116 8.07 -4.81 -4.15
CA ILE A 116 9.44 -5.36 -4.13
C ILE A 116 9.39 -6.83 -3.78
N LEU A 117 8.72 -7.19 -2.67
CA LEU A 117 8.57 -8.58 -2.25
C LEU A 117 7.78 -9.41 -3.25
N ARG A 118 6.76 -8.82 -3.88
CA ARG A 118 5.99 -9.45 -4.96
C ARG A 118 6.87 -9.76 -6.15
N SER A 119 7.73 -8.82 -6.57
CA SER A 119 8.69 -9.03 -7.66
C SER A 119 9.69 -10.12 -7.33
N LEU A 120 10.25 -10.11 -6.11
CA LEU A 120 11.15 -11.15 -5.63
C LEU A 120 10.47 -12.52 -5.65
N SER A 121 9.22 -12.61 -5.16
CA SER A 121 8.44 -13.85 -5.21
C SER A 121 8.24 -14.33 -6.64
N GLY A 122 7.91 -13.43 -7.58
CA GLY A 122 7.74 -13.78 -9.00
C GLY A 122 9.04 -14.23 -9.67
N HIS A 123 10.20 -13.79 -9.19
CA HIS A 123 11.49 -14.30 -9.67
C HIS A 123 11.83 -15.68 -9.09
N LEU A 124 11.59 -15.87 -7.78
CA LEU A 124 11.88 -17.13 -7.09
C LEU A 124 10.89 -18.25 -7.44
N LYS A 125 9.65 -17.89 -7.73
CA LYS A 125 8.54 -18.79 -8.07
C LYS A 125 7.75 -18.18 -9.23
N PRO A 126 8.27 -18.27 -10.46
CA PRO A 126 7.61 -17.72 -11.64
C PRO A 126 6.22 -18.30 -11.82
N LEU A 127 5.26 -17.43 -12.17
CA LEU A 127 3.93 -17.83 -12.60
C LEU A 127 3.93 -17.97 -14.12
N GLU A 128 3.37 -19.07 -14.62
CA GLU A 128 3.06 -19.18 -16.04
C GLU A 128 1.77 -18.42 -16.34
N THR A 129 1.84 -17.53 -17.33
CA THR A 129 0.75 -16.64 -17.70
C THR A 129 0.64 -16.56 -19.22
N VAL A 130 -0.58 -16.49 -19.75
CA VAL A 130 -0.85 -16.34 -21.19
C VAL A 130 -0.63 -14.91 -21.70
N GLY A 131 -0.35 -13.96 -20.81
CA GLY A 131 -0.07 -12.57 -21.15
C GLY A 131 0.49 -11.77 -19.98
N THR A 132 0.64 -10.46 -20.15
CA THR A 132 1.11 -9.57 -19.07
C THR A 132 -0.09 -9.00 -18.32
N ALA A 133 -0.29 -9.48 -17.09
CA ALA A 133 -1.31 -8.96 -16.20
C ALA A 133 -1.07 -7.47 -15.84
N PRO A 134 -2.12 -6.65 -15.64
CA PRO A 134 -1.97 -5.24 -15.23
C PRO A 134 -1.15 -5.08 -13.95
N GLY A 135 -1.33 -6.00 -12.99
CA GLY A 135 -0.59 -6.01 -11.73
C GLY A 135 0.91 -6.22 -11.91
N ALA A 136 1.32 -6.97 -12.94
CA ALA A 136 2.73 -7.17 -13.28
C ALA A 136 3.29 -5.96 -14.03
N ALA A 137 2.56 -5.46 -15.05
CA ALA A 137 2.96 -4.28 -15.83
C ALA A 137 3.18 -3.03 -14.97
N LEU A 138 2.31 -2.80 -13.98
CA LEU A 138 2.37 -1.62 -13.12
C LEU A 138 3.18 -1.83 -11.82
N ASN A 139 3.72 -3.03 -11.57
CA ASN A 139 4.44 -3.33 -10.32
C ASN A 139 5.61 -2.37 -10.07
N TRP A 140 6.45 -2.19 -11.08
CA TRP A 140 7.63 -1.33 -10.96
C TRP A 140 7.30 0.16 -10.98
N LEU A 141 6.12 0.55 -11.45
CA LEU A 141 5.64 1.93 -11.31
C LEU A 141 5.19 2.21 -9.86
N ALA A 142 4.68 1.22 -9.14
CA ALA A 142 4.24 1.39 -7.76
C ALA A 142 5.41 1.73 -6.81
N VAL A 143 6.61 1.19 -7.06
CA VAL A 143 7.80 1.42 -6.21
C VAL A 143 8.21 2.90 -6.13
N PRO A 144 8.47 3.63 -7.22
CA PRO A 144 8.82 5.04 -7.13
C PRO A 144 7.66 5.90 -6.61
N VAL A 145 6.42 5.59 -6.95
CA VAL A 145 5.24 6.33 -6.45
C VAL A 145 5.14 6.23 -4.92
N THR A 146 5.14 5.00 -4.40
CA THR A 146 5.07 4.76 -2.95
C THR A 146 6.35 5.19 -2.23
N GLY A 147 7.51 5.12 -2.87
CA GLY A 147 8.78 5.63 -2.35
C GLY A 147 8.78 7.15 -2.16
N VAL A 148 8.24 7.90 -3.13
CA VAL A 148 8.07 9.35 -2.99
C VAL A 148 7.07 9.69 -1.88
N LEU A 149 5.94 8.99 -1.82
CA LEU A 149 4.95 9.19 -0.74
C LEU A 149 5.55 8.88 0.63
N LEU A 150 6.28 7.77 0.76
CA LEU A 150 7.01 7.41 1.98
C LEU A 150 7.99 8.51 2.37
N TRP A 151 8.82 8.98 1.44
CA TRP A 151 9.75 10.07 1.72
C TRP A 151 9.03 11.35 2.18
N LEU A 152 7.96 11.76 1.50
CA LEU A 152 7.15 12.92 1.87
C LEU A 152 6.49 12.75 3.26
N SER A 153 6.17 11.52 3.66
CA SER A 153 5.63 11.24 5.01
C SER A 153 6.67 11.36 6.11
N LEU A 154 7.96 11.20 5.78
CA LEU A 154 9.08 11.38 6.70
C LEU A 154 9.49 12.87 6.80
N CYS A 155 9.15 13.68 5.80
CA CYS A 155 9.43 15.10 5.78
C CYS A 155 8.38 15.89 6.59
N PRO A 156 8.78 16.81 7.51
CA PRO A 156 7.84 17.54 8.36
C PRO A 156 6.81 18.34 7.59
N GLY A 157 5.53 18.22 7.94
CA GLY A 157 4.40 18.97 7.36
C GLY A 157 3.78 20.01 8.30
N ARG A 158 4.44 20.31 9.43
CA ARG A 158 3.94 21.20 10.49
C ARG A 158 4.81 22.45 10.59
N ARG A 159 4.18 23.62 10.76
CA ARG A 159 4.83 24.87 11.17
C ARG A 159 4.33 25.25 12.56
N GLU A 160 5.24 25.50 13.50
CA GLU A 160 4.89 26.15 14.76
C GLU A 160 4.54 27.62 14.47
N ARG A 161 3.36 28.09 14.90
CA ARG A 161 3.17 29.54 15.00
C ARG A 161 4.03 29.99 16.19
N ARG A 162 5.11 30.72 15.91
CA ARG A 162 5.81 31.49 16.95
C ARG A 162 4.75 32.40 17.60
N SER A 163 4.41 32.14 18.86
CA SER A 163 3.72 33.11 19.70
C SER A 163 4.68 34.27 19.89
N GLY A 164 4.39 35.38 19.22
CA GLY A 164 5.04 36.66 19.46
C GLY A 164 4.61 37.25 20.78
#